data_AF-A0A662J148-F1
#
_entry.id   AF-A0A662J148-F1
#
_cell.length_a   1.000
_cell.length_b   1.000
_cell.length_c   1.000
_cell.angle_alpha   90.00
_cell.angle_beta   90.00
_cell.angle_gamma   90.00
#
_symmetry.space_group_name_H-M   'P 1'
#
loop_
_entity.id
_entity.type
_entity.pdbx_description
1 polymer ?
#
loop_
_entity_poly.entity_id
_entity_poly.type
_entity_poly.pdbx_seq_one_letter_code
_entity_poly.pdbx_strand_id
1 'polypeptide(L)' 'MFACTRRLGYAGLGKSAIKIRSAGGVERGFVVIVCRACPDPPCAKVCPVDAITLR' A
#
# COMPACT_ATOMS: atom_id res chain seq x y z
N MET A 1 7.42 -3.04 1.09
CA MET A 1 6.12 -3.64 1.45
C MET A 1 5.23 -2.55 2.03
N PHE A 2 4.04 -2.32 1.48
CA PHE A 2 3.17 -1.15 1.77
C PHE A 2 2.41 -1.29 3.11
N ALA A 3 3.14 -1.49 4.20
CA ALA A 3 2.58 -1.78 5.52
C ALA A 3 2.14 -0.48 6.23
N CYS A 4 0.90 -0.08 5.95
CA CYS A 4 0.02 0.68 6.85
C CYS A 4 0.40 2.12 7.30
N THR A 5 0.38 3.10 6.38
CA THR A 5 0.33 4.55 6.74
C THR A 5 -0.98 4.99 7.39
N ARG A 6 -2.11 4.28 7.19
CA ARG A 6 -3.40 4.64 7.80
C ARG A 6 -3.36 4.68 9.34
N ARG A 7 -2.39 4.00 9.99
CA ARG A 7 -2.22 4.05 11.45
C ARG A 7 -1.29 5.17 11.92
N LEU A 8 -0.27 5.50 11.13
CA LEU A 8 0.86 6.28 11.63
C LEU A 8 0.94 7.72 11.10
N GLY A 9 0.15 8.07 10.07
CA GLY A 9 0.13 9.43 9.52
C GLY A 9 1.44 9.85 8.83
N TYR A 10 2.33 8.91 8.50
CA TYR A 10 3.62 9.21 7.86
C TYR A 10 3.53 9.21 6.33
N ALA A 11 4.03 10.27 5.71
CA ALA A 11 4.35 10.31 4.28
C ALA A 11 5.77 9.76 4.02
N GLY A 12 5.96 9.06 2.90
CA GLY A 12 7.28 8.54 2.47
C GLY A 12 7.28 7.06 2.08
N LEU A 13 8.08 6.69 1.08
CA LEU A 13 8.08 5.35 0.44
C LEU A 13 8.36 4.18 1.39
N GLY A 14 9.09 4.42 2.49
CA GLY A 14 9.43 3.39 3.48
C GLY A 14 8.28 3.02 4.41
N LYS A 15 7.26 3.86 4.55
CA LYS A 15 6.14 3.68 5.51
C LYS A 15 4.76 4.00 4.92
N SER A 16 4.66 4.47 3.67
CA SER A 16 3.38 4.80 3.03
C SER A 16 2.62 3.53 2.61
N ALA A 17 1.33 3.43 2.95
CA ALA A 17 0.40 2.48 2.32
C ALA A 17 -0.33 3.11 1.13
N ILE A 18 0.29 4.15 0.56
CA ILE A 18 -0.17 4.88 -0.62
C ILE A 18 0.98 4.82 -1.62
N LYS A 19 0.72 4.22 -2.77
CA LYS A 19 1.62 4.20 -3.93
C LYS A 19 0.96 4.98 -5.05
N ILE A 20 1.63 6.01 -5.52
CA ILE A 20 1.20 6.76 -6.71
C ILE A 20 2.05 6.26 -7.88
N ARG A 21 1.40 5.93 -9.00
CA ARG A 21 2.09 5.63 -10.26
C ARG A 21 1.42 6.37 -11.40
N SER A 22 2.16 6.66 -12.47
CA SER A 22 1.53 7.21 -13.69
C SER A 22 0.57 6.18 -14.29
N ALA A 23 -0.54 6.65 -14.84
CA ALA A 23 -1.49 5.79 -15.55
C ALA A 23 -0.99 5.37 -16.94
N GLY A 24 0.09 5.99 -17.43
CA GLY A 24 0.70 5.72 -18.74
C GLY A 24 1.54 6.89 -19.26
N GLY A 25 2.17 7.65 -18.37
CA GLY A 25 2.80 8.95 -18.68
C GLY A 25 2.16 10.09 -17.88
N VAL A 26 2.78 11.27 -17.89
CA VAL A 26 2.33 12.43 -17.11
C VAL A 26 0.95 12.93 -17.57
N GLU A 27 0.70 12.86 -18.88
CA GLU A 27 -0.51 13.42 -19.49
C GLU A 27 -1.77 12.60 -19.23
N ARG A 28 -1.61 11.31 -18.90
CA ARG A 28 -2.73 10.41 -18.57
C ARG A 28 -3.12 10.46 -17.10
N GLY A 29 -2.47 11.32 -16.31
CA GLY A 29 -2.68 11.44 -14.88
C GLY A 29 -2.06 10.30 -14.06
N PHE A 30 -2.41 10.28 -12.78
CA PHE A 30 -1.81 9.41 -11.79
C PHE A 30 -2.85 8.49 -11.14
N VAL A 31 -2.45 7.25 -10.88
CA VAL A 31 -3.24 6.27 -10.15
C VAL A 31 -2.75 6.21 -8.72
N VAL A 32 -3.68 6.46 -7.78
CA VAL A 32 -3.44 6.32 -6.35
C VAL A 32 -3.84 4.91 -5.91
N ILE A 33 -2.87 4.12 -5.49
CA ILE A 33 -3.08 2.76 -4.97
C ILE A 33 -2.98 2.82 -3.45
N VAL A 34 -4.06 2.46 -2.77
CA VAL A 34 -4.14 2.50 -1.30
C VAL A 34 -4.42 1.12 -0.72
N CYS A 35 -3.96 0.87 0.51
CA CYS A 35 -4.42 -0.28 1.27
C CYS A 35 -5.92 -0.17 1.57
N ARG A 36 -6.67 -1.24 1.28
CA ARG A 36 -8.12 -1.33 1.49
C ARG A 36 -8.51 -1.97 2.83
N ALA A 37 -7.55 -2.49 3.61
CA ALA A 37 -7.80 -3.24 4.84
C ALA A 37 -8.84 -4.36 4.64
N CYS A 38 -8.60 -5.22 3.65
CA CYS A 38 -9.51 -6.32 3.35
C CYS A 38 -9.67 -7.26 4.57
N PRO A 39 -10.87 -7.81 4.82
CA PRO A 39 -11.12 -8.72 5.93
C PRO A 39 -10.36 -10.05 5.78
N ASP A 40 -10.16 -10.52 4.54
CA ASP A 40 -9.26 -11.64 4.22
C ASP A 40 -8.18 -11.16 3.23
N PRO A 41 -7.06 -10.59 3.71
CA PRO A 41 -6.07 -9.95 2.86
C PRO A 41 -5.16 -10.98 2.18
N PRO A 42 -5.21 -11.13 0.85
CA PRO A 42 -4.31 -12.04 0.14
C PRO A 42 -2.85 -11.58 0.23
N CYS A 43 -2.61 -10.27 0.37
CA CYS A 43 -1.28 -9.71 0.55
C CYS A 43 -0.60 -10.12 1.85
N ALA A 44 -1.36 -10.45 2.91
CA ALA A 44 -0.80 -10.99 4.14
C ALA A 44 -0.36 -12.45 3.95
N LYS A 45 -1.18 -13.26 3.27
CA LYS A 45 -0.92 -14.69 3.02
C LYS A 45 0.37 -14.97 2.25
N VAL A 46 0.76 -14.07 1.34
CA VAL A 46 1.95 -14.23 0.48
C VAL A 46 3.19 -13.51 1.02
N CYS A 47 3.15 -12.99 2.25
CA CYS A 47 4.28 -12.27 2.82
C CYS A 47 5.42 -13.23 3.19
N PRO A 48 6.61 -13.13 2.59
CA PRO A 48 7.71 -14.07 2.86
C PRO A 48 8.38 -13.87 4.23
N VAL A 49 8.06 -12.77 4.93
CA VAL A 49 8.69 -12.36 6.19
C VAL A 49 7.65 -12.02 7.27
N ASP A 50 6.38 -12.39 7.06
CA ASP A 50 5.26 -12.14 7.97
C ASP A 50 5.11 -10.69 8.47
N ALA A 51 5.58 -9.73 7.68
CA ALA A 51 5.53 -8.30 8.00
C ALA A 51 4.11 -7.71 7.93
N ILE A 52 3.14 -8.42 7.34
CA ILE A 52 1.73 -7.99 7.26
C ILE A 52 0.91 -8.89 8.17
N THR A 53 0.24 -8.28 9.15
CA THR A 53 -0.65 -8.97 10.08
C THR A 53 -2.08 -8.45 9.95
N LEU A 54 -3.05 -9.36 10.03
CA LEU A 54 -4.46 -9.04 10.25
C LEU A 54 -4.62 -8.40 11.63
N ARG A 55 -5.33 -7.27 11.72
CA ARG A 55 -5.68 -6.61 12.97
C ARG A 55 -7.09 -6.06 12.88
#